data_AF-A0A7W0L909-F1
#
_entry.id   AF-A0A7W0L909-F1
#
_cell.length_a   1.000
_cell.length_b   1.000
_cell.length_c   1.000
_cell.angle_alpha   90.00
_cell.angle_beta   90.00
_cell.angle_gamma   90.00
#
_symmetry.space_group_name_H-M   'P 1'
#
loop_
_entity.id
_entity.type
_entity.pdbx_description
1 polymer ?
#
loop_
_entity_poly.entity_id
_entity_poly.type
_entity_poly.pdbx_seq_one_letter_code
_entity_poly.pdbx_strand_id
1 'polypeptide(L)'
;MSKRLQVIMPDREFDELRRTADRHGTTVSEWVRQALRRAGKQPASGDIEQRLAAVRAGLLHSFPTGDIEVMLGEIERGYLGE
;
A
#
# COMPACT_ATOMS: atom_id res chain seq x y z
N MET A 1 -20.61 3.28 -0.18
CA MET A 1 -21.50 2.56 -1.13
C MET A 1 -20.93 1.18 -1.39
N SER A 2 -21.73 0.11 -1.27
CA SER A 2 -21.32 -1.25 -1.63
C SER A 2 -21.97 -1.67 -2.95
N LYS A 3 -21.28 -2.52 -3.72
CA LYS A 3 -21.82 -3.18 -4.93
C LYS A 3 -21.73 -4.69 -4.75
N ARG A 4 -22.69 -5.44 -5.32
CA ARG A 4 -22.67 -6.90 -5.34
C ARG A 4 -21.88 -7.39 -6.55
N LEU A 5 -20.91 -8.26 -6.31
CA LEU A 5 -20.14 -8.96 -7.34
C LEU A 5 -20.63 -10.40 -7.40
N GLN A 6 -20.96 -10.89 -8.60
CA GLN A 6 -21.32 -12.29 -8.84
C GLN A 6 -20.29 -12.89 -9.80
N VAL A 7 -19.72 -14.04 -9.42
CA VAL A 7 -18.71 -14.76 -10.19
C VAL A 7 -19.17 -16.20 -10.33
N ILE A 8 -19.13 -16.74 -11.55
CA ILE A 8 -19.47 -18.13 -11.83
C ILE A 8 -18.19 -18.95 -11.72
N MET A 9 -18.23 -20.03 -10.94
CA MET A 9 -17.11 -20.96 -10.77
C MET A 9 -17.64 -22.36 -10.44
N PRO A 10 -16.84 -23.42 -10.64
CA PRO A 10 -17.23 -24.79 -10.28
C PRO A 10 -17.43 -24.94 -8.76
N ASP A 11 -18.34 -25.83 -8.36
CA ASP A 11 -18.64 -26.09 -6.95
C ASP A 11 -17.40 -26.45 -6.12
N ARG A 12 -16.49 -27.23 -6.71
CA ARG A 12 -15.23 -27.60 -6.08
C ARG A 12 -14.37 -26.39 -5.72
N GLU A 13 -14.28 -25.41 -6.61
CA GLU A 13 -13.49 -24.19 -6.39
C GLU A 13 -14.13 -23.34 -5.28
N PHE A 14 -15.46 -23.25 -5.28
CA PHE A 14 -16.20 -22.57 -4.22
C PHE A 14 -16.00 -23.23 -2.85
N ASP A 15 -15.98 -24.56 -2.79
CA ASP A 15 -15.71 -25.31 -1.56
C ASP A 15 -14.30 -25.07 -1.01
N GLU A 16 -13.30 -24.99 -1.89
CA GLU A 16 -11.93 -24.63 -1.51
C GLU A 16 -11.85 -23.21 -0.95
N LEU A 17 -12.59 -22.27 -1.56
CA LEU A 17 -12.71 -20.90 -1.09
C LEU A 17 -13.39 -20.84 0.29
N ARG A 18 -14.47 -21.61 0.50
CA ARG A 18 -15.18 -21.71 1.77
C ARG A 18 -14.26 -22.24 2.87
N ARG A 19 -13.58 -23.36 2.63
CA ARG A 19 -12.59 -23.92 3.57
C ARG A 19 -11.49 -22.92 3.92
N THR A 20 -11.06 -22.11 2.95
CA THR A 20 -10.05 -21.08 3.18
C THR A 20 -10.58 -19.97 4.07
N ALA A 21 -11.78 -19.46 3.80
CA ALA A 21 -12.42 -18.45 4.65
C ALA A 21 -12.61 -18.96 6.10
N ASP A 22 -13.05 -20.21 6.26
CA ASP A 22 -13.23 -20.87 7.56
C ASP A 22 -11.91 -20.95 8.34
N ARG A 23 -10.80 -21.35 7.69
CA ARG A 23 -9.45 -21.37 8.30
C ARG A 23 -8.99 -19.99 8.77
N HIS A 24 -9.43 -18.93 8.10
CA HIS A 24 -9.13 -17.54 8.45
C HIS A 24 -10.16 -16.92 9.41
N GLY A 25 -11.13 -17.70 9.91
CA GLY A 25 -12.15 -17.22 10.84
C GLY A 25 -13.02 -16.10 10.27
N THR A 26 -13.26 -16.12 8.95
CA THR A 26 -13.98 -15.06 8.26
C THR A 26 -15.00 -15.60 7.27
N THR A 27 -15.87 -14.73 6.75
CA THR A 27 -16.85 -15.12 5.73
C THR A 27 -16.19 -15.19 4.35
N VAL A 28 -16.74 -15.99 3.43
CA VAL A 28 -16.29 -16.02 2.02
C VAL A 28 -16.26 -14.62 1.42
N SER A 29 -17.29 -13.81 1.67
CA SER A 29 -17.36 -12.42 1.18
C SER A 29 -16.23 -11.55 1.71
N GLU A 30 -15.90 -11.66 3.00
CA GLU A 30 -14.81 -10.87 3.58
C GLU A 30 -13.44 -11.36 3.13
N TRP A 31 -13.25 -12.68 3.06
CA TRP A 31 -12.05 -13.27 2.50
C TRP A 31 -11.78 -12.78 1.07
N VAL A 32 -12.80 -12.82 0.20
CA VAL A 32 -12.71 -12.32 -1.18
C VAL A 32 -12.42 -10.83 -1.21
N ARG A 33 -13.07 -10.02 -0.36
CA ARG A 33 -12.76 -8.58 -0.26
C ARG A 33 -11.31 -8.33 0.14
N GLN A 34 -10.76 -9.11 1.08
CA GLN A 34 -9.34 -9.00 1.45
C GLN A 34 -8.43 -9.40 0.31
N ALA A 35 -8.73 -10.51 -0.38
CA ALA A 35 -7.96 -10.96 -1.54
C ALA A 35 -7.94 -9.91 -2.65
N LEU A 36 -9.10 -9.34 -3.01
CA LEU A 36 -9.21 -8.26 -4.00
C LEU A 36 -8.46 -7.00 -3.57
N ARG A 37 -8.52 -6.61 -2.29
CA ARG A 37 -7.73 -5.48 -1.76
C ARG A 37 -6.23 -5.75 -1.83
N ARG A 38 -5.77 -6.97 -1.57
CA ARG A 38 -4.35 -7.35 -1.69
C ARG A 38 -3.90 -7.33 -3.15
N ALA A 39 -4.71 -7.89 -4.05
CA ALA A 39 -4.46 -7.87 -5.49
C ALA A 39 -4.44 -6.45 -6.05
N GLY A 40 -5.32 -5.56 -5.58
CA GLY A 40 -5.31 -4.14 -5.96
C GLY A 40 -4.20 -3.31 -5.30
N LYS A 41 -3.61 -3.80 -4.19
CA LYS A 41 -2.45 -3.18 -3.53
C LYS A 41 -1.10 -3.66 -4.07
N GLN A 42 -1.06 -4.82 -4.74
CA GLN A 42 0.06 -5.12 -5.62
C GLN A 42 0.05 -4.01 -6.67
N PRO A 43 1.07 -3.13 -6.70
CA PRO A 43 1.11 -2.10 -7.73
C PRO A 43 1.02 -2.81 -9.07
N ALA A 44 0.19 -2.29 -9.97
CA ALA A 44 0.24 -2.65 -11.38
C ALA A 44 1.65 -2.34 -11.87
N SER A 45 2.58 -3.29 -11.77
CA SER A 45 3.95 -3.31 -12.32
C SER A 45 4.54 -1.91 -12.61
N GLY A 46 4.45 -0.99 -11.66
CA GLY A 46 5.21 0.25 -11.71
C GLY A 46 6.56 -0.17 -11.21
N ASP A 47 7.43 -0.48 -12.16
CA ASP A 47 8.71 -1.15 -11.99
C ASP A 47 9.37 -0.72 -10.67
N ILE A 48 9.45 -1.66 -9.73
CA ILE A 48 10.05 -1.41 -8.42
C ILE A 48 11.48 -0.89 -8.61
N GLU A 49 12.15 -1.33 -9.67
CA GLU A 49 13.46 -0.81 -10.08
C GLU A 49 13.39 0.64 -10.52
N GLN A 50 12.34 1.09 -11.22
CA GLN A 50 12.16 2.51 -11.55
C GLN A 50 11.94 3.37 -10.30
N ARG A 51 11.24 2.85 -9.30
CA ARG A 51 11.03 3.55 -8.02
C ARG A 51 12.32 3.59 -7.18
N LEU A 52 13.04 2.48 -7.12
CA LEU A 52 14.36 2.41 -6.48
C LEU A 52 15.39 3.27 -7.22
N ALA A 53 15.35 3.33 -8.55
CA ALA A 53 16.21 4.17 -9.36
C ALA A 53 15.94 5.66 -9.09
N ALA A 54 14.67 6.07 -8.96
CA ALA A 54 14.32 7.44 -8.58
C ALA A 54 14.86 7.80 -7.18
N VAL A 55 14.75 6.89 -6.21
CA VAL A 55 15.31 7.09 -4.85
C VAL A 55 16.84 7.14 -4.88
N ARG A 56 17.50 6.23 -5.60
CA ARG A 56 18.97 6.21 -5.72
C ARG A 56 19.48 7.45 -6.46
N ALA A 57 18.79 7.90 -7.51
CA ALA A 57 19.11 9.14 -8.22
C ALA A 57 19.00 10.36 -7.30
N GLY A 58 17.96 10.41 -6.45
CA GLY A 58 17.82 11.45 -5.43
C GLY A 58 18.93 11.41 -4.38
N LEU A 59 19.40 10.23 -3.98
CA LEU A 59 20.51 10.07 -3.02
C LEU A 59 21.89 10.41 -3.62
N LEU A 60 22.09 10.14 -4.92
CA LEU A 60 23.33 10.43 -5.62
C LEU A 60 23.50 11.93 -5.94
N HIS A 61 22.41 12.68 -5.96
CA HIS A 61 22.46 14.12 -6.00
C HIS A 61 22.48 14.69 -4.59
N SER A 62 23.68 15.08 -4.12
CA SER A 62 23.79 16.09 -3.05
C SER A 62 23.35 17.44 -3.61
N PHE A 63 22.04 17.62 -3.73
CA PHE A 63 21.48 18.97 -3.86
C PHE A 63 21.95 19.78 -2.65
N PRO A 64 22.29 21.06 -2.81
CA PRO A 64 22.64 21.90 -1.67
C PRO A 64 21.41 22.02 -0.78
N THR A 65 21.39 21.22 0.30
CA THR A 65 20.40 21.34 1.36
C THR A 65 20.99 22.18 2.48
N GLY A 66 20.14 22.88 3.23
CA GLY A 66 20.57 23.53 4.47
C GLY A 66 20.97 22.49 5.53
N ASP A 67 21.63 22.96 6.58
CA ASP A 67 21.85 22.15 7.79
C ASP A 67 20.49 21.83 8.42
N ILE A 68 20.24 20.55 8.68
CA ILE A 68 18.96 20.07 9.20
C ILE A 68 18.64 20.64 10.58
N GLU A 69 19.65 20.85 11.42
CA GLU A 69 19.48 21.39 12.77
C GLU A 69 19.10 22.88 12.70
N VAL A 70 19.68 23.61 11.74
CA VAL A 70 19.33 25.02 11.49
C VAL A 70 17.89 25.13 11.01
N MET A 71 17.48 24.29 10.05
CA MET A 71 16.12 24.31 9.52
C MET A 71 15.07 23.95 10.59
N LEU A 72 15.35 22.95 11.43
CA LEU A 72 14.45 22.59 12.53
C LEU A 72 14.33 23.72 13.56
N GLY A 73 15.45 24.38 13.89
CA GLY A 73 15.45 25.55 14.79
C GLY A 73 14.74 26.78 14.21
N GLU A 74 14.74 26.98 12.89
CA GLU A 74 13.95 28.03 12.22
C GLU A 74 12.45 27.72 12.25
N ILE A 75 12.07 26.46 12.01
CA ILE A 75 10.67 26.02 12.07
C ILE A 75 10.10 26.21 13.48
N GLU A 76 10.86 25.80 14.51
CA GLU A 76 10.41 25.87 15.90
C GLU A 76 10.26 27.33 16.37
N ARG A 77 11.19 28.23 16.00
CA ARG A 77 11.04 29.67 16.22
C ARG A 77 9.82 30.26 15.54
N GLY A 78 9.53 29.85 14.30
CA GLY A 78 8.33 30.25 13.58
C GLY A 78 7.02 29.85 14.28
N TYR A 79 7.00 28.70 14.96
CA TYR A 79 5.86 28.31 15.81
C TYR A 79 5.79 29.09 17.13
N LEU A 80 6.93 29.48 17.70
CA LEU A 80 7.01 30.25 18.93
C LEU A 80 6.81 31.76 18.71
N GLY A 81 6.84 32.23 17.46
CA GLY A 81 6.58 33.62 17.09
C GLY A 81 7.76 34.57 17.31
N GLU A 82 8.99 34.04 17.36
CA GLU A 82 10.25 34.81 17.41
C GLU A 82 10.89 34.97 16.03
#